data_AF-A0A1I7SLN7-F1
#
_entry.id   AF-A0A1I7SLN7-F1
#
_cell.length_a   1.000
_cell.length_b   1.000
_cell.length_c   1.000
_cell.angle_alpha   90.00
_cell.angle_beta   90.00
_cell.angle_gamma   90.00
#
_symmetry.space_group_name_H-M   'P 1'
#
loop_
_entity.id
_entity.type
_entity.pdbx_description
1 polymer ?
#
loop_
_entity_poly.entity_id
_entity_poly.type
_entity_poly.pdbx_seq_one_letter_code
_entity_poly.pdbx_strand_id
1 'polypeptide(L)'
;MATNEPSAEVGAEIVRKLTEAQLLAQKVIGLRQSVIDMDNKRAKLRESYHAIKRSERSEGKKKNYVCICNDLMVQYPNEYLLKTTDEDVKRLDKMIEETRKEIKEKTGKLLELDGDRDLREMGFELEAITDKDFADGLQ
;
A
#
# COMPACT_ATOMS: atom_id res chain seq x y z
N MET A 1 28.74 -44.70 19.23
CA MET A 1 28.39 -43.50 18.45
C MET A 1 26.89 -43.49 18.28
N ALA A 2 26.17 -42.81 19.18
CA ALA A 2 24.72 -42.68 19.04
C ALA A 2 24.45 -41.59 18.00
N THR A 3 23.95 -42.00 16.84
CA THR A 3 23.39 -41.08 15.84
C THR A 3 22.10 -40.52 16.43
N ASN A 4 22.21 -39.32 17.01
CA ASN A 4 21.07 -38.56 17.48
C ASN A 4 20.35 -37.99 16.24
N GLU A 5 19.59 -38.83 15.55
CA GLU A 5 18.65 -38.36 14.54
C GLU A 5 17.64 -37.45 15.25
N PRO A 6 17.41 -36.21 14.76
CA PRO A 6 16.36 -35.39 15.33
C PRO A 6 15.04 -36.15 15.19
N SER A 7 14.34 -36.35 16.32
CA SER A 7 13.00 -36.95 16.37
C SER A 7 12.15 -36.40 15.22
N ALA A 8 11.45 -37.27 14.49
CA ALA A 8 10.61 -36.89 13.35
C ALA A 8 9.62 -35.75 13.66
N GLU A 9 9.23 -35.60 14.93
CA GLU A 9 8.41 -34.50 15.44
C GLU A 9 9.09 -33.12 15.33
N VAL A 10 10.39 -33.04 15.62
CA VAL A 10 11.18 -31.80 15.53
C VAL A 10 11.29 -31.36 14.07
N GLY A 11 11.49 -32.31 13.15
CA GLY A 11 11.50 -32.04 11.72
C GLY A 11 10.17 -31.49 11.21
N ALA A 12 9.05 -32.08 11.63
CA ALA A 12 7.71 -31.63 11.26
C ALA A 12 7.39 -30.22 11.79
N GLU A 13 7.81 -29.90 13.01
CA GLU A 13 7.61 -28.56 13.59
C GLU A 13 8.40 -27.48 12.84
N ILE A 14 9.66 -27.76 12.49
CA ILE A 14 10.50 -26.85 11.72
C ILE A 14 9.90 -26.59 10.34
N VAL A 15 9.47 -27.65 9.63
CA VAL A 15 8.83 -27.52 8.32
C VAL A 15 7.57 -26.66 8.40
N ARG A 16 6.76 -26.82 9.46
CA ARG A 16 5.56 -26.00 9.67
C ARG A 16 5.90 -24.52 9.85
N LYS A 17 6.88 -24.20 10.71
CA LYS A 17 7.32 -22.81 10.95
C LYS A 17 7.86 -22.16 9.68
N LEU A 18 8.70 -22.88 8.92
CA LEU A 18 9.23 -22.39 7.65
C LEU A 18 8.13 -22.16 6.60
N THR A 19 7.14 -23.05 6.55
CA THR A 19 5.99 -22.91 5.63
C THR A 19 5.16 -21.67 5.98
N GLU A 20 4.92 -21.43 7.27
CA GLU A 20 4.20 -20.26 7.75
C GLU A 20 4.94 -18.95 7.45
N ALA A 21 6.24 -18.92 7.74
CA ALA A 21 7.11 -17.79 7.41
C ALA A 21 7.11 -17.50 5.91
N GLN A 22 7.22 -18.53 5.06
CA GLN A 22 7.23 -18.36 3.60
C GLN A 22 5.90 -17.83 3.06
N LEU A 23 4.77 -18.32 3.59
CA LEU A 23 3.44 -17.82 3.22
C LEU A 23 3.27 -16.35 3.61
N LEU A 24 3.73 -15.96 4.81
CA LEU A 24 3.68 -14.57 5.26
C LEU A 24 4.58 -13.67 4.42
N ALA A 25 5.81 -14.10 4.13
CA ALA A 25 6.74 -13.36 3.27
C ALA A 25 6.16 -13.13 1.87
N GLN A 26 5.57 -14.15 1.25
CA GLN A 26 4.94 -14.02 -0.06
C GLN A 26 3.77 -13.04 -0.04
N LYS A 27 2.96 -13.04 1.03
CA LYS A 27 1.88 -12.06 1.21
C LYS A 27 2.42 -10.64 1.33
N VAL A 28 3.47 -10.42 2.13
CA VAL A 28 4.09 -9.09 2.28
C VAL A 28 4.62 -8.56 0.95
N ILE A 29 5.29 -9.42 0.16
CA ILE A 29 5.78 -9.05 -1.18
C ILE A 29 4.61 -8.65 -2.10
N GLY A 30 3.53 -9.45 -2.11
CA GLY A 30 2.33 -9.15 -2.89
C GLY A 30 1.65 -7.84 -2.49
N LEU A 31 1.52 -7.57 -1.19
CA LEU A 31 0.96 -6.33 -0.68
C LEU A 31 1.83 -5.12 -1.04
N ARG A 32 3.16 -5.24 -0.96
CA ARG A 32 4.08 -4.17 -1.40
C ARG A 32 3.90 -3.84 -2.88
N GLN A 33 3.79 -4.85 -3.73
CA GLN A 33 3.52 -4.62 -5.15
C GLN A 33 2.17 -3.95 -5.36
N SER A 34 1.13 -4.38 -4.62
CA SER A 34 -0.19 -3.77 -4.67
C SER A 34 -0.17 -2.27 -4.29
N VAL A 35 0.60 -1.88 -3.27
CA VAL A 35 0.79 -0.47 -2.90
C VAL A 35 1.39 0.32 -4.05
N ILE A 36 2.43 -0.20 -4.72
CA ILE A 36 3.06 0.46 -5.86
C ILE A 36 2.04 0.65 -7.00
N ASP A 37 1.26 -0.39 -7.30
CA ASP A 37 0.25 -0.33 -8.36
C ASP A 37 -0.87 0.67 -8.04
N MET A 38 -1.30 0.74 -6.77
CA MET A 38 -2.27 1.73 -6.31
C MET A 38 -1.70 3.15 -6.35
N ASP A 39 -0.43 3.34 -6.00
CA ASP A 39 0.23 4.65 -6.08
C ASP A 39 0.34 5.14 -7.53
N ASN A 40 0.67 4.25 -8.46
CA ASN A 40 0.70 4.54 -9.89
C ASN A 40 -0.69 4.94 -10.41
N LYS A 41 -1.75 4.23 -10.00
CA LYS A 41 -3.14 4.57 -10.36
C LYS A 41 -3.54 5.92 -9.77
N ARG A 42 -3.20 6.19 -8.51
CA ARG A 42 -3.46 7.46 -7.84
C ARG A 42 -2.77 8.63 -8.56
N ALA A 43 -1.52 8.46 -8.97
CA ALA A 43 -0.79 9.47 -9.74
C ALA A 43 -1.53 9.80 -11.06
N LYS A 44 -1.91 8.78 -11.83
CA LYS A 44 -2.66 8.94 -13.09
C LYS A 44 -4.01 9.62 -12.89
N LEU A 45 -4.74 9.30 -11.81
CA LEU A 45 -6.01 9.96 -11.50
C LEU A 45 -5.83 11.44 -11.15
N ARG A 46 -4.79 11.78 -10.38
CA ARG A 46 -4.47 13.19 -10.09
C ARG A 46 -4.12 13.96 -11.36
N GLU A 47 -3.32 13.36 -12.25
CA GLU A 47 -3.03 13.96 -13.55
C GLU A 47 -4.28 14.14 -14.41
N SER A 48 -5.16 13.13 -14.45
CA SER A 48 -6.45 13.20 -15.17
C SER A 48 -7.36 14.30 -14.61
N TYR A 49 -7.50 14.39 -13.29
CA TYR A 49 -8.26 15.44 -12.62
C TYR A 49 -7.76 16.84 -13.01
N HIS A 50 -6.44 17.04 -12.98
CA HIS A 50 -5.84 18.30 -13.37
C HIS A 50 -5.98 18.60 -14.86
N ALA A 51 -5.94 17.58 -15.72
CA ALA A 51 -6.14 17.72 -17.15
C ALA A 51 -7.59 18.16 -17.48
N ILE A 52 -8.59 17.56 -16.82
CA ILE A 52 -10.01 17.95 -16.96
C ILE A 52 -10.22 19.40 -16.51
N LYS A 53 -9.69 19.76 -15.34
CA LYS A 53 -9.79 21.12 -14.81
C LYS A 53 -9.08 22.16 -15.69
N ARG A 54 -7.98 21.77 -16.31
CA ARG A 54 -7.27 22.61 -17.28
C ARG A 54 -8.11 22.81 -18.54
N SER A 55 -8.68 21.74 -19.11
CA SER A 55 -9.50 21.84 -20.32
C SER A 55 -10.77 22.67 -20.12
N GLU A 56 -11.38 22.63 -18.92
CA GLU A 56 -12.46 23.56 -18.56
C GLU A 56 -12.02 25.02 -18.60
N ARG A 57 -10.85 25.33 -18.00
CA ARG A 57 -10.36 26.70 -17.85
C ARG A 57 -9.81 27.30 -19.13
N SER A 58 -9.05 26.54 -19.91
CA SER A 58 -8.34 27.03 -21.10
C SER A 58 -9.14 26.91 -22.38
N GLU A 59 -9.95 25.84 -22.52
CA GLU A 59 -10.65 25.52 -23.76
C GLU A 59 -12.17 25.71 -23.64
N GLY A 60 -12.68 26.02 -22.45
CA GLY A 60 -14.12 26.17 -22.19
C GLY A 60 -14.91 24.87 -22.37
N LYS A 61 -14.24 23.71 -22.42
CA LYS A 61 -14.88 22.41 -22.59
C LYS A 61 -15.68 22.07 -21.35
N LYS A 62 -16.95 21.70 -21.51
CA LYS A 62 -17.84 21.23 -20.42
C LYS A 62 -17.98 19.71 -20.35
N LYS A 63 -17.44 18.99 -21.34
CA LYS A 63 -17.50 17.54 -21.46
C LYS A 63 -16.15 17.01 -21.95
N ASN A 64 -15.77 15.82 -21.48
CA ASN A 64 -14.56 15.13 -21.91
C ASN A 64 -14.89 13.66 -22.22
N TYR A 65 -14.09 13.07 -23.12
CA TYR A 65 -14.17 11.64 -23.42
C TYR A 65 -13.32 10.86 -22.42
N VAL A 66 -13.88 9.77 -21.91
CA VAL A 66 -13.19 8.83 -21.04
C VAL A 66 -13.23 7.45 -21.69
N CYS A 67 -12.09 6.77 -21.65
CA CYS A 67 -12.00 5.39 -22.10
C CYS A 67 -12.52 4.47 -20.99
N ILE A 68 -13.62 3.78 -21.26
CA ILE A 68 -14.15 2.70 -20.43
C ILE A 68 -13.71 1.40 -21.11
N CYS A 69 -12.85 0.62 -20.48
CA CYS A 69 -12.19 -0.53 -21.12
C CYS A 69 -11.30 -0.12 -22.31
N ASN A 70 -10.86 -1.09 -23.12
CA ASN A 70 -9.89 -0.85 -24.18
C ASN A 70 -10.50 -0.18 -25.42
N ASP A 71 -11.78 -0.44 -25.73
CA ASP A 71 -12.34 -0.15 -27.05
C ASP A 71 -13.52 0.84 -27.01
N LEU A 72 -13.93 1.31 -25.83
CA LEU A 72 -15.10 2.16 -25.67
C LEU A 72 -14.73 3.53 -25.09
N MET A 73 -15.01 4.58 -25.84
CA MET A 73 -14.92 5.97 -25.36
C MET A 73 -16.32 6.54 -25.14
N VAL A 74 -16.57 7.03 -23.93
CA VAL A 74 -17.85 7.64 -23.54
C VAL A 74 -17.62 9.09 -23.14
N GLN A 75 -18.48 9.98 -23.61
CA GLN A 75 -18.44 11.38 -23.24
C GLN A 75 -19.23 11.63 -21.96
N TYR A 76 -18.60 12.27 -20.98
CA TYR A 76 -19.26 12.67 -19.73
C TYR A 76 -19.12 14.18 -19.47
N PRO A 77 -20.06 14.78 -18.71
CA PRO A 77 -19.89 16.11 -18.15
C PRO A 77 -18.68 16.17 -17.22
N ASN A 78 -17.94 17.27 -17.27
CA ASN A 78 -16.72 17.43 -16.48
C ASN A 78 -16.99 17.48 -14.97
N GLU A 79 -18.11 18.08 -14.55
CA GLU A 79 -18.53 18.09 -13.15
C GLU A 79 -18.65 16.68 -12.57
N TYR A 80 -19.26 15.77 -13.34
CA TYR A 80 -19.35 14.35 -12.98
C TYR A 80 -17.96 13.71 -12.92
N LEU A 81 -17.14 13.91 -13.94
CA LEU A 81 -15.80 13.32 -13.99
C LEU A 81 -14.90 13.81 -12.85
N LEU A 82 -14.92 15.10 -12.53
CA LEU A 82 -14.13 15.67 -11.44
C LEU A 82 -14.55 15.12 -10.09
N LYS A 83 -15.86 14.97 -9.85
CA LYS A 83 -16.39 14.40 -8.62
C LYS A 83 -15.98 12.94 -8.47
N THR A 84 -16.23 12.11 -9.49
CA THR A 84 -15.89 10.68 -9.45
C THR A 84 -14.38 10.47 -9.32
N THR A 85 -13.56 11.24 -10.05
CA THR A 85 -12.08 11.13 -9.96
C THR A 85 -11.58 11.51 -8.58
N ASP A 86 -12.15 12.54 -7.93
CA ASP A 86 -11.77 12.95 -6.57
C ASP A 86 -12.16 11.88 -5.53
N GLU A 87 -13.34 11.28 -5.67
CA GLU A 87 -13.78 10.15 -4.84
C GLU A 87 -12.86 8.93 -5.00
N ASP A 88 -12.45 8.61 -6.23
CA ASP A 88 -11.52 7.50 -6.52
C ASP A 88 -10.12 7.75 -5.93
N VAL A 89 -9.60 8.98 -6.02
CA VAL A 89 -8.32 9.36 -5.39
C VAL A 89 -8.40 9.15 -3.87
N LYS A 90 -9.46 9.66 -3.22
CA LYS A 90 -9.67 9.49 -1.77
C LYS A 90 -9.81 8.03 -1.37
N ARG A 91 -10.46 7.21 -2.20
CA ARG A 91 -10.59 5.77 -1.96
C ARG A 91 -9.23 5.07 -2.03
N LEU A 92 -8.42 5.38 -3.04
CA LEU A 92 -7.07 4.84 -3.15
C LEU A 92 -6.18 5.27 -1.98
N ASP A 93 -6.28 6.51 -1.53
CA ASP A 93 -5.52 6.98 -0.35
C ASP A 93 -5.82 6.14 0.89
N LYS A 94 -7.10 5.85 1.16
CA LYS A 94 -7.50 4.98 2.27
C LYS A 94 -6.97 3.56 2.09
N MET A 95 -7.14 2.98 0.90
CA MET A 95 -6.68 1.61 0.62
C MET A 95 -5.16 1.48 0.75
N ILE A 96 -4.39 2.48 0.30
CA ILE A 96 -2.93 2.51 0.44
C ILE A 96 -2.56 2.52 1.92
N GLU A 97 -3.19 3.36 2.73
CA GLU A 97 -2.90 3.46 4.16
C GLU A 97 -3.26 2.16 4.91
N GLU A 98 -4.42 1.58 4.63
CA GLU A 98 -4.83 0.28 5.16
C GLU A 98 -3.85 -0.83 4.77
N THR A 99 -3.42 -0.86 3.50
CA THR A 99 -2.47 -1.87 3.01
C THR A 99 -1.08 -1.69 3.64
N ARG A 100 -0.65 -0.45 3.90
CA ARG A 100 0.61 -0.17 4.61
C ARG A 100 0.55 -0.67 6.06
N LYS A 101 -0.57 -0.49 6.75
CA LYS A 101 -0.79 -1.05 8.09
C LYS A 101 -0.74 -2.57 8.07
N GLU A 102 -1.42 -3.19 7.11
CA GLU A 102 -1.39 -4.65 6.95
C GLU A 102 0.04 -5.17 6.68
N ILE A 103 0.83 -4.47 5.86
CA ILE A 103 2.25 -4.79 5.63
C ILE A 103 3.04 -4.73 6.93
N LYS A 104 2.87 -3.68 7.75
CA LYS A 104 3.56 -3.55 9.05
C LYS A 104 3.21 -4.71 9.97
N GLU A 105 1.92 -5.00 10.14
CA GLU A 105 1.45 -6.11 11.00
C GLU A 105 2.02 -7.46 10.56
N LYS A 106 2.00 -7.77 9.26
CA LYS A 106 2.54 -9.05 8.76
C LYS A 106 4.06 -9.11 8.83
N THR A 107 4.75 -7.98 8.67
CA THR A 107 6.20 -7.91 8.80
C THR A 107 6.60 -8.13 10.27
N GLY A 108 5.84 -7.58 11.23
CA GLY A 108 6.05 -7.83 12.66
C GLY A 108 5.92 -9.32 13.00
N LYS A 109 4.85 -9.98 12.53
CA LYS A 109 4.68 -11.43 12.70
C LYS A 109 5.81 -12.26 12.07
N LEU A 110 6.36 -11.79 10.95
CA LEU A 110 7.49 -12.46 10.31
C LEU A 110 8.77 -12.36 11.15
N LEU A 111 9.01 -11.19 11.77
CA LEU A 111 10.14 -10.98 12.69
C LEU A 111 10.01 -11.83 13.96
N GLU A 112 8.80 -11.90 14.53
CA GLU A 112 8.49 -12.79 15.67
C GLU A 112 8.81 -14.27 15.35
N LEU A 113 8.50 -14.72 14.12
CA LEU A 113 8.77 -16.09 13.68
C LEU A 113 10.27 -16.37 13.45
N ASP A 114 11.04 -15.35 13.05
CA ASP A 114 12.49 -15.45 12.86
C ASP A 114 13.27 -15.33 14.19
N GLY A 115 12.59 -14.92 15.27
CA GLY A 115 13.19 -14.70 16.58
C GLY A 115 14.05 -13.44 16.66
N ASP A 116 13.87 -12.51 15.73
CA ASP A 116 14.58 -11.22 15.68
C ASP A 116 13.84 -10.17 16.53
N ARG A 117 14.48 -9.01 16.72
CA ARG A 117 13.93 -7.91 17.52
C ARG A 117 12.58 -7.40 17.00
N ASP A 118 11.70 -7.01 17.90
CA ASP A 118 10.39 -6.45 17.56
C ASP A 118 10.54 -5.13 16.77
N LEU A 119 9.57 -4.81 15.90
CA LEU A 119 9.58 -3.59 15.06
C LEU A 119 9.70 -2.31 15.89
N ARG A 120 9.22 -2.35 17.14
CA ARG A 120 9.35 -1.30 18.13
C ARG A 120 10.80 -1.06 18.55
N GLU A 121 11.51 -2.13 18.87
CA GLU A 121 12.91 -2.06 19.28
C GLU A 121 13.83 -1.62 18.14
N MET A 122 13.44 -1.89 16.90
CA MET A 122 14.14 -1.43 15.70
C MET A 122 13.77 0.01 15.28
N GLY A 123 12.83 0.67 15.97
CA GLY A 123 12.45 2.06 15.70
C GLY A 123 11.61 2.25 14.43
N PHE A 124 10.85 1.23 14.01
CA PHE A 124 9.98 1.31 12.82
C PHE A 124 8.54 1.77 13.12
N GLU A 125 8.15 1.86 14.40
CA GLU A 125 6.94 2.56 14.84
C GLU A 125 7.20 4.07 14.93
N LEU A 126 7.42 4.71 13.77
CA LEU A 126 7.57 6.15 13.68
C LEU A 126 6.19 6.80 13.45
N GLU A 127 5.86 7.77 14.29
CA GLU A 127 4.76 8.69 14.08
C GLU A 127 5.23 9.93 13.32
N ALA A 128 4.29 10.64 12.70
CA ALA A 128 4.61 11.90 12.04
C ALA A 128 5.06 12.92 13.09
N ILE A 129 6.23 13.53 12.87
CA ILE A 129 6.72 14.65 13.68
C ILE A 129 5.67 15.75 13.67
N THR A 130 5.22 16.16 14.85
CA THR A 130 4.27 17.26 14.99
C THR A 130 5.01 18.60 15.08
N ASP A 131 4.31 19.70 14.79
CA ASP A 131 4.89 21.05 14.89
C ASP A 131 5.44 21.35 16.30
N LYS A 132 4.92 20.67 17.33
CA LYS A 132 5.39 20.77 18.72
C LYS A 132 6.75 20.10 18.90
N ASP A 133 6.92 18.90 18.35
CA ASP A 133 8.20 18.17 18.40
C ASP A 133 9.32 18.94 17.68
N PHE A 134 8.96 19.72 16.64
CA PHE A 134 9.89 20.59 15.93
C PHE A 134 10.29 21.83 16.73
N ALA A 135 9.35 22.39 17.52
CA ALA A 135 9.60 23.55 18.36
C ALA A 135 10.46 23.22 19.59
N ASP A 136 10.32 22.01 20.13
CA ASP A 136 11.06 21.55 21.32
C ASP A 136 12.52 21.17 21.00
N GLY A 137 12.87 20.91 19.73
CA GLY A 137 14.24 20.61 19.29
C GLY A 137 15.13 21.83 18.99
N LEU A 138 14.62 23.04 19.20
CA LEU A 138 15.29 24.33 18.90
C LEU A 138 15.76 25.10 20.15
N GLN A 139 15.77 24.45 21.32
CA GLN A 139 16.35 24.94 22.58
C GLN A 139 17.70 24.27 22.87
#